data_AF-A0A370F4B8-F1
#
_entry.id   AF-A0A370F4B8-F1
#
_cell.length_a   1.000
_cell.length_b   1.000
_cell.length_c   1.000
_cell.angle_alpha   90.00
_cell.angle_beta   90.00
_cell.angle_gamma   90.00
#
_symmetry.space_group_name_H-M   'P 1'
#
loop_
_entity.id
_entity.type
_entity.pdbx_description
1 polymer ?
#
loop_
_entity_poly.entity_id
_entity_poly.type
_entity_poly.pdbx_seq_one_letter_code
_entity_poly.pdbx_strand_id
1 'polypeptide(L)'
;MKNLLLSVFLFITVSPLWAQAVAEVYTEKDLQGKWKLVTYREKSVSLDVASGKATIDEPIEKTIKYDEVAAMLRTNLESEAEHYQEGYLNVSGKNFKMFVHENLNKGTFRITRDKDNNQVIVGTFKDKTKTTVPVKFKDGRLIIEQPYTHRIFTFERIEE
;
A
#
# COMPACT_ATOMS: atom_id res chain seq x y z
N MET A 1 -27.25 48.85 35.59
CA MET A 1 -27.19 49.63 34.33
C MET A 1 -25.74 49.65 33.85
N LYS A 2 -25.53 49.28 32.57
CA LYS A 2 -24.32 49.47 31.71
C LYS A 2 -23.10 48.58 32.07
N ASN A 3 -22.83 47.47 31.38
CA ASN A 3 -22.38 47.25 29.99
C ASN A 3 -20.98 47.79 29.65
N LEU A 4 -20.19 46.91 28.99
CA LEU A 4 -19.06 47.17 28.05
C LEU A 4 -17.72 47.55 28.72
N LEU A 5 -16.54 46.95 28.47
CA LEU A 5 -15.93 46.21 27.34
C LEU A 5 -14.79 45.33 27.92
N LEU A 6 -14.67 44.02 27.65
CA LEU A 6 -14.01 43.40 26.49
C LEU A 6 -12.68 44.08 26.07
N SER A 7 -11.55 43.38 26.17
CA SER A 7 -10.67 43.02 25.03
C SER A 7 -9.18 42.91 25.39
N VAL A 8 -8.59 41.77 25.01
CA VAL A 8 -7.17 41.52 24.68
C VAL A 8 -6.16 41.52 25.84
N PHE A 9 -5.91 40.34 26.40
CA PHE A 9 -4.54 39.80 26.40
C PHE A 9 -4.61 38.28 26.34
N LEU A 10 -4.90 37.82 25.12
CA LEU A 10 -4.83 36.44 24.67
C LEU A 10 -3.33 36.07 24.60
N PHE A 11 -2.79 35.51 25.67
CA PHE A 11 -1.55 34.72 25.63
C PHE A 11 -1.82 33.37 26.26
N ILE A 12 -2.78 32.65 25.66
CA ILE A 12 -2.83 31.19 25.77
C ILE A 12 -1.64 30.71 24.94
N THR A 13 -0.50 30.53 25.59
CA THR A 13 0.61 29.74 25.06
C THR A 13 0.15 28.29 25.00
N VAL A 14 -0.71 27.97 24.02
CA VAL A 14 -0.85 26.60 23.51
C VAL A 14 0.40 26.37 22.67
N SER A 15 1.53 26.14 23.34
CA SER A 15 2.71 25.62 22.66
C SER A 15 2.28 24.33 21.95
N PRO A 16 2.41 24.23 20.62
CA PRO A 16 2.16 23.00 19.87
C PRO A 16 3.34 22.06 20.10
N LEU A 17 3.58 21.69 21.35
CA LEU A 17 4.35 20.53 21.69
C LEU A 17 3.42 19.34 21.46
N TRP A 18 3.95 18.24 20.93
CA TRP A 18 3.22 16.96 20.76
C TRP A 18 2.33 16.80 19.53
N ALA A 19 2.68 17.40 18.39
CA ALA A 19 2.51 16.68 17.13
C ALA A 19 3.71 15.72 16.94
N GLN A 20 3.98 14.87 17.93
CA GLN A 20 4.72 13.65 17.63
C GLN A 20 3.78 12.85 16.75
N ALA A 21 4.04 12.84 15.44
CA ALA A 21 3.44 11.86 14.56
C ALA A 21 3.81 10.50 15.15
N VAL A 22 2.89 9.94 15.95
CA VAL A 22 3.04 8.59 16.47
C VAL A 22 3.05 7.74 15.22
N ALA A 23 4.22 7.21 14.85
CA ALA A 23 4.31 6.27 13.76
C ALA A 23 3.25 5.20 13.99
N GLU A 24 2.25 5.11 13.10
CA GLU A 24 1.13 4.21 13.27
C GLU A 24 1.68 2.79 13.49
N VAL A 25 1.36 2.21 14.65
CA VAL A 25 1.84 0.88 15.00
C VAL A 25 0.79 -0.11 14.52
N TYR A 26 1.01 -0.72 13.36
CA TYR A 26 0.13 -1.77 12.85
C TYR A 26 0.39 -3.10 13.56
N THR A 27 -0.67 -3.89 13.68
CA THR A 27 -0.70 -5.18 14.38
C THR A 27 -1.17 -6.30 13.45
N GLU A 28 -1.01 -7.55 13.89
CA GLU A 28 -1.56 -8.71 13.16
C GLU A 28 -3.08 -8.58 12.97
N LYS A 29 -3.79 -7.96 13.93
CA LYS A 29 -5.24 -7.72 13.86
C LYS A 29 -5.61 -6.82 12.69
N ASP A 30 -4.79 -5.81 12.40
CA ASP A 30 -5.03 -4.84 11.32
C ASP A 30 -4.86 -5.46 9.93
N LEU A 31 -4.16 -6.59 9.83
CA LEU A 31 -3.99 -7.30 8.56
C LEU A 31 -5.09 -8.35 8.33
N GLN A 32 -5.85 -8.74 9.35
CA GLN A 32 -6.85 -9.81 9.22
C GLN A 32 -7.94 -9.47 8.21
N GLY A 33 -8.47 -10.51 7.55
CA GLY A 33 -9.64 -10.41 6.69
C GLY A 33 -9.33 -10.71 5.22
N LYS A 34 -10.31 -10.39 4.38
CA LYS A 34 -10.25 -10.53 2.92
C LYS A 34 -9.98 -9.17 2.31
N TRP A 35 -9.07 -9.13 1.36
CA TRP A 35 -8.62 -7.92 0.71
C TRP A 35 -8.70 -8.11 -0.80
N LYS A 36 -9.35 -7.19 -1.50
CA LYS A 36 -9.44 -7.18 -2.96
C LYS A 36 -8.32 -6.32 -3.55
N LEU A 37 -7.70 -6.76 -4.62
CA LEU A 37 -6.76 -5.94 -5.38
C LEU A 37 -7.54 -4.81 -6.09
N VAL A 38 -7.13 -3.55 -5.87
CA VAL A 38 -7.76 -2.38 -6.50
C VAL A 38 -6.82 -1.65 -7.45
N THR A 39 -5.51 -1.75 -7.22
CA THR A 39 -4.51 -1.18 -8.11
C THR A 39 -3.30 -2.10 -8.18
N TYR A 40 -2.78 -2.29 -9.38
CA TYR A 40 -1.49 -2.92 -9.61
C TYR A 40 -0.59 -1.94 -10.35
N ARG A 41 0.61 -1.70 -9.82
CA ARG A 41 1.62 -0.88 -10.47
C ARG A 41 2.84 -1.72 -10.80
N GLU A 42 3.33 -1.58 -12.02
CA GLU A 42 4.61 -2.12 -12.45
C GLU A 42 5.45 -0.98 -13.00
N LYS A 43 6.59 -0.71 -12.35
CA LYS A 43 7.45 0.43 -12.65
C LYS A 43 6.64 1.74 -12.55
N SER A 44 6.44 2.42 -13.66
CA SER A 44 5.76 3.71 -13.77
C SER A 44 4.40 3.60 -14.47
N VAL A 45 3.79 2.42 -14.47
CA VAL A 45 2.46 2.23 -15.02
C VAL A 45 1.55 1.64 -13.95
N SER A 46 0.44 2.32 -13.67
CA SER A 46 -0.57 1.92 -12.69
C SER A 46 -1.86 1.48 -13.39
N LEU A 47 -2.24 0.22 -13.21
CA LEU A 47 -3.53 -0.34 -13.60
C LEU A 47 -4.56 -0.11 -12.50
N ASP A 48 -5.64 0.60 -12.81
CA ASP A 48 -6.88 0.56 -12.04
C ASP A 48 -7.62 -0.73 -12.37
N VAL A 49 -7.72 -1.63 -11.39
CA VAL A 49 -8.20 -3.00 -11.62
C VAL A 49 -9.70 -3.02 -11.90
N ALA A 50 -10.46 -2.09 -11.32
CA ALA A 50 -11.91 -2.05 -11.49
C ALA A 50 -12.31 -1.62 -12.90
N SER A 51 -11.65 -0.61 -13.44
CA SER A 51 -11.88 -0.09 -14.80
C SER A 51 -11.10 -0.82 -15.89
N GLY A 52 -10.02 -1.52 -15.51
CA GLY A 52 -9.08 -2.13 -16.44
C GLY A 52 -8.24 -1.13 -17.22
N LYS A 53 -8.17 0.13 -16.77
CA LYS A 53 -7.42 1.19 -17.43
C LYS A 53 -6.10 1.45 -16.73
N ALA A 54 -5.04 1.60 -17.53
CA ALA A 54 -3.72 1.87 -17.01
C ALA A 54 -3.28 3.31 -17.30
N THR A 55 -2.61 3.90 -16.32
CA THR A 55 -2.09 5.27 -16.36
C THR A 55 -0.57 5.22 -16.29
N ILE A 56 0.10 6.09 -17.05
CA ILE A 56 1.54 6.24 -16.98
C ILE A 56 1.82 7.30 -15.92
N ASP A 57 2.43 6.88 -14.82
CA ASP A 57 2.93 7.76 -13.77
C ASP A 57 4.20 8.49 -14.26
N GLU A 58 4.44 9.70 -13.74
CA GLU A 58 5.66 10.42 -14.06
C GLU A 58 6.91 9.62 -13.61
N PRO A 59 7.90 9.42 -14.49
CA PRO A 59 9.12 8.74 -14.09
C PRO A 59 9.99 9.62 -13.21
N ILE A 60 10.76 8.96 -12.34
CA ILE A 60 11.83 9.58 -11.56
C ILE A 60 12.96 10.07 -12.50
N GLU A 61 13.20 9.40 -13.64
CA GLU A 61 14.14 9.83 -14.68
C GLU A 61 13.59 9.54 -16.09
N LYS A 62 13.41 10.57 -16.93
CA LYS A 62 13.00 10.41 -18.33
C LYS A 62 14.20 10.08 -19.21
N THR A 63 14.13 8.97 -19.93
CA THR A 63 15.05 8.63 -21.04
C THR A 63 14.29 8.65 -22.36
N ILE A 64 14.97 8.78 -23.50
CA ILE A 64 14.31 8.83 -24.83
C ILE A 64 13.48 7.56 -25.12
N LYS A 65 13.85 6.41 -24.55
CA LYS A 65 13.12 5.13 -24.71
C LYS A 65 12.00 4.94 -23.68
N TYR A 66 11.86 5.85 -22.72
CA TYR A 66 10.92 5.69 -21.62
C TYR A 66 9.46 5.65 -22.11
N ASP A 67 9.09 6.58 -22.99
CA ASP A 67 7.69 6.74 -23.42
C ASP A 67 7.21 5.51 -24.19
N GLU A 68 8.04 4.93 -25.07
CA GLU A 68 7.71 3.72 -25.82
C GLU A 68 7.54 2.50 -24.89
N VAL A 69 8.45 2.33 -23.92
CA VAL A 69 8.37 1.23 -22.95
C VAL A 69 7.16 1.37 -22.04
N ALA A 70 6.88 2.59 -21.56
CA ALA A 70 5.72 2.87 -20.71
C ALA A 70 4.40 2.64 -21.47
N ALA A 71 4.32 3.04 -22.73
CA ALA A 71 3.16 2.77 -23.58
C ALA A 71 2.94 1.27 -23.82
N MET A 72 4.01 0.52 -24.10
CA MET A 72 3.94 -0.94 -24.25
C MET A 72 3.49 -1.62 -22.96
N LEU A 73 4.06 -1.24 -21.81
CA LEU A 73 3.65 -1.77 -20.50
C LEU A 73 2.19 -1.45 -20.20
N ARG A 74 1.73 -0.23 -20.50
CA ARG A 74 0.32 0.16 -20.36
C ARG A 74 -0.58 -0.77 -21.17
N THR A 75 -0.29 -0.95 -22.46
CA THR A 75 -1.08 -1.85 -23.31
C THR A 75 -1.12 -3.28 -22.77
N ASN A 76 0.02 -3.79 -22.30
CA ASN A 76 0.10 -5.14 -21.73
C ASN A 76 -0.71 -5.26 -20.42
N LEU A 77 -0.68 -4.26 -19.55
CA LEU A 77 -1.49 -4.29 -18.33
C LEU A 77 -2.98 -4.20 -18.63
N GLU A 78 -3.37 -3.40 -19.62
CA GLU A 78 -4.77 -3.30 -20.04
C GLU A 78 -5.27 -4.61 -20.68
N SER A 79 -4.44 -5.30 -21.48
CA SER A 79 -4.83 -6.59 -22.08
C SER A 79 -5.01 -7.70 -21.06
N GLU A 80 -4.27 -7.63 -19.95
CA GLU A 80 -4.32 -8.61 -18.86
C GLU A 80 -5.26 -8.20 -17.72
N ALA A 81 -5.98 -7.08 -17.86
CA ALA A 81 -6.72 -6.46 -16.76
C ALA A 81 -7.74 -7.41 -16.09
N GLU A 82 -8.41 -8.25 -16.88
CA GLU A 82 -9.38 -9.24 -16.38
C GLU A 82 -8.74 -10.22 -15.39
N HIS A 83 -7.49 -10.64 -15.62
CA HIS A 83 -6.77 -11.53 -14.70
C HIS A 83 -6.43 -10.86 -13.36
N TYR A 84 -6.34 -9.53 -13.32
CA TYR A 84 -6.12 -8.79 -12.07
C TYR A 84 -7.41 -8.57 -11.27
N GLN A 85 -8.58 -8.62 -11.90
CA GLN A 85 -9.88 -8.44 -11.21
C GLN A 85 -10.18 -9.52 -10.18
N GLU A 86 -9.65 -10.73 -10.40
CA GLU A 86 -9.71 -11.84 -9.46
C GLU A 86 -8.68 -11.72 -8.34
N GLY A 87 -7.83 -10.69 -8.36
CA GLY A 87 -6.75 -10.51 -7.40
C GLY A 87 -7.23 -10.32 -5.96
N TYR A 88 -6.67 -11.09 -5.03
CA TYR A 88 -7.00 -10.98 -3.61
C TYR A 88 -5.83 -11.32 -2.69
N LEU A 89 -5.98 -10.89 -1.44
CA LEU A 89 -5.17 -11.30 -0.30
C LEU A 89 -6.11 -11.69 0.84
N ASN A 90 -5.97 -12.91 1.36
CA ASN A 90 -6.67 -13.37 2.56
C ASN A 90 -5.67 -13.58 3.67
N VAL A 91 -5.94 -13.02 4.84
CA VAL A 91 -5.10 -13.13 6.03
C VAL A 91 -5.93 -13.71 7.17
N SER A 92 -5.43 -14.80 7.77
CA SER A 92 -6.08 -15.47 8.89
C SER A 92 -5.05 -15.98 9.89
N GLY A 93 -5.09 -15.43 11.10
CA GLY A 93 -4.04 -15.59 12.09
C GLY A 93 -2.70 -15.13 11.51
N LYS A 94 -1.73 -16.04 11.51
CA LYS A 94 -0.39 -15.81 10.94
C LYS A 94 -0.23 -16.28 9.50
N ASN A 95 -1.30 -16.75 8.87
CA ASN A 95 -1.26 -17.30 7.52
C ASN A 95 -1.78 -16.26 6.52
N PHE A 96 -1.24 -16.32 5.30
CA PHE A 96 -1.76 -15.56 4.17
C PHE A 96 -1.93 -16.44 2.93
N LYS A 97 -2.88 -16.05 2.09
CA LYS A 97 -3.07 -16.56 0.74
C LYS A 97 -3.28 -15.37 -0.20
N MET A 98 -2.38 -15.18 -1.14
CA MET A 98 -2.43 -14.12 -2.13
C MET A 98 -2.55 -14.72 -3.52
N PHE A 99 -3.47 -14.20 -4.32
CA PHE A 99 -3.64 -14.57 -5.72
C PHE A 99 -3.59 -13.30 -6.55
N VAL A 100 -2.66 -13.22 -7.50
CA VAL A 100 -2.55 -12.10 -8.46
C VAL A 100 -2.03 -12.66 -9.78
N HIS A 101 -2.76 -12.42 -10.87
CA HIS A 101 -2.37 -12.83 -12.24
C HIS A 101 -1.85 -14.28 -12.29
N GLU A 102 -2.74 -15.23 -12.00
CA GLU A 102 -2.48 -16.68 -11.97
C GLU A 102 -1.49 -17.19 -10.89
N ASN A 103 -0.78 -16.29 -10.21
CA ASN A 103 0.20 -16.64 -9.20
C ASN A 103 -0.45 -16.79 -7.83
N LEU A 104 -0.58 -18.04 -7.37
CA LEU A 104 -1.06 -18.34 -6.03
C LEU A 104 0.08 -18.49 -5.03
N ASN A 105 0.26 -17.48 -4.20
CA ASN A 105 1.25 -17.46 -3.14
C ASN A 105 0.59 -17.75 -1.78
N LYS A 106 1.21 -18.64 -0.99
CA LYS A 106 0.76 -18.99 0.36
C LYS A 106 1.93 -19.04 1.31
N GLY A 107 1.69 -18.66 2.56
CA GLY A 107 2.74 -18.69 3.56
C GLY A 107 2.26 -18.22 4.92
N THR A 108 3.25 -17.94 5.77
CA THR A 108 3.05 -17.29 7.05
C THR A 108 3.70 -15.92 7.06
N PHE A 109 3.27 -15.04 7.95
CA PHE A 109 3.90 -13.74 8.12
C PHE A 109 4.12 -13.41 9.59
N ARG A 110 4.99 -12.43 9.83
CA ARG A 110 5.14 -11.75 11.12
C ARG A 110 5.43 -10.28 10.88
N ILE A 111 4.97 -9.43 11.78
CA ILE A 111 5.36 -8.01 11.82
C ILE A 111 6.60 -7.88 12.71
N THR A 112 7.62 -7.16 12.26
CA THR A 112 8.84 -6.88 13.00
C THR A 112 9.29 -5.45 12.69
N ARG A 113 10.35 -5.00 13.36
CA ARG A 113 11.05 -3.78 12.98
C ARG A 113 12.33 -4.08 12.21
N ASP A 114 12.66 -3.23 11.24
CA ASP A 114 13.94 -3.23 10.55
C ASP A 114 15.02 -2.49 11.38
N LYS A 115 16.22 -2.36 10.80
CA LYS A 115 17.37 -1.68 11.43
C LYS A 115 17.14 -0.19 11.69
N ASP A 116 16.22 0.42 10.94
CA ASP A 116 15.86 1.83 11.00
C ASP A 116 14.60 2.03 11.84
N ASN A 117 14.19 1.00 12.59
CA ASN A 117 13.03 0.95 13.47
C ASN A 117 11.68 1.10 12.75
N ASN A 118 11.62 0.90 11.42
CA ASN A 118 10.37 0.90 10.66
C ASN A 118 9.66 -0.45 10.76
N GLN A 119 8.33 -0.45 10.73
CA GLN A 119 7.57 -1.70 10.69
C GLN A 119 7.68 -2.36 9.31
N VAL A 120 7.95 -3.66 9.33
CA VAL A 120 8.01 -4.51 8.13
C VAL A 120 7.25 -5.81 8.35
N ILE A 121 6.63 -6.33 7.29
CA ILE A 121 6.10 -7.69 7.22
C ILE A 121 7.19 -8.60 6.66
N VAL A 122 7.49 -9.68 7.38
CA VAL A 122 8.33 -10.77 6.89
C VAL A 122 7.43 -11.94 6.53
N GLY A 123 7.19 -12.13 5.24
CA GLY A 123 6.51 -13.30 4.68
C GLY A 123 7.47 -14.48 4.54
N THR A 124 7.01 -15.68 4.90
CA THR A 124 7.71 -16.95 4.68
C THR A 124 6.80 -17.85 3.83
N PHE A 125 7.22 -18.14 2.60
CA PHE A 125 6.45 -18.94 1.66
C PHE A 125 6.64 -20.44 1.93
N LYS A 126 5.82 -21.27 1.28
CA LYS A 126 5.84 -22.74 1.44
C LYS A 126 7.20 -23.37 1.09
N ASP A 127 7.91 -22.80 0.12
CA ASP A 127 9.27 -23.21 -0.29
C ASP A 127 10.36 -22.70 0.67
N LYS A 128 9.98 -22.07 1.79
CA LYS A 128 10.85 -21.46 2.81
C LYS A 128 11.57 -20.20 2.35
N THR A 129 11.32 -19.70 1.14
CA THR A 129 11.80 -18.37 0.75
C THR A 129 11.14 -17.32 1.64
N LYS A 130 11.88 -16.22 1.85
CA LYS A 130 11.43 -15.12 2.69
C LYS A 130 11.42 -13.84 1.88
N THR A 131 10.42 -13.01 2.11
CA THR A 131 10.35 -11.66 1.56
C THR A 131 10.00 -10.70 2.69
N THR A 132 10.68 -9.56 2.71
CA THR A 132 10.44 -8.49 3.68
C THR A 132 9.93 -7.29 2.92
N VAL A 133 8.79 -6.75 3.35
CA VAL A 133 8.16 -5.56 2.76
C VAL A 133 7.80 -4.57 3.88
N PRO A 134 7.87 -3.25 3.63
CA PRO A 134 7.38 -2.27 4.60
C PRO A 134 5.88 -2.45 4.85
N VAL A 135 5.43 -2.23 6.08
CA VAL A 135 3.98 -2.16 6.36
C VAL A 135 3.49 -0.77 5.99
N LYS A 136 2.65 -0.68 4.96
CA LYS A 136 2.10 0.58 4.50
C LYS A 136 0.58 0.48 4.44
N PHE A 137 -0.09 1.24 5.30
CA PHE A 137 -1.50 1.56 5.14
C PHE A 137 -1.64 3.01 4.72
N LYS A 138 -2.55 3.27 3.78
CA LYS A 138 -2.91 4.62 3.35
C LYS A 138 -4.37 4.64 2.98
N ASP A 139 -5.14 5.57 3.55
CA ASP A 139 -6.56 5.75 3.26
C ASP A 139 -7.38 4.44 3.39
N GLY A 140 -7.08 3.64 4.41
CA GLY A 140 -7.73 2.34 4.66
C GLY A 140 -7.27 1.19 3.75
N ARG A 141 -6.31 1.43 2.86
CA ARG A 141 -5.78 0.45 1.91
C ARG A 141 -4.44 -0.10 2.36
N LEU A 142 -4.24 -1.40 2.14
CA LEU A 142 -2.97 -2.07 2.35
C LEU A 142 -2.12 -2.00 1.08
N ILE A 143 -0.89 -1.51 1.21
CA ILE A 143 0.05 -1.36 0.11
C ILE A 143 1.22 -2.32 0.33
N ILE A 144 1.45 -3.21 -0.64
CA ILE A 144 2.59 -4.13 -0.66
C ILE A 144 3.53 -3.71 -1.80
N GLU A 145 4.72 -3.27 -1.44
CA GLU A 145 5.78 -2.91 -2.39
C GLU A 145 6.83 -4.01 -2.45
N GLN A 146 7.10 -4.53 -3.64
CA GLN A 146 8.18 -5.46 -3.91
C GLN A 146 9.35 -4.69 -4.53
N PRO A 147 10.37 -4.31 -3.72
CA PRO A 147 11.41 -3.41 -4.18
C PRO A 147 12.25 -3.98 -5.34
N TYR A 148 12.48 -5.30 -5.36
CA TYR A 148 13.29 -5.94 -6.40
C TYR A 148 12.62 -6.01 -7.77
N THR A 149 11.28 -6.07 -7.80
CA THR A 149 10.50 -6.16 -9.04
C THR A 149 9.84 -4.84 -9.42
N HIS A 150 9.95 -3.81 -8.57
CA HIS A 150 9.25 -2.53 -8.70
C HIS A 150 7.74 -2.70 -8.90
N ARG A 151 7.16 -3.70 -8.23
CA ARG A 151 5.73 -3.97 -8.24
C ARG A 151 5.08 -3.44 -6.98
N ILE A 152 3.94 -2.78 -7.14
CA ILE A 152 3.13 -2.31 -6.02
C ILE A 152 1.72 -2.87 -6.16
N PHE A 153 1.25 -3.52 -5.12
CA PHE A 153 -0.11 -4.03 -5.02
C PHE A 153 -0.84 -3.21 -3.98
N THR A 154 -1.95 -2.60 -4.36
CA THR A 154 -2.83 -1.89 -3.43
C THR A 154 -4.10 -2.69 -3.26
N PHE A 155 -4.41 -3.02 -2.02
CA PHE A 155 -5.59 -3.79 -1.66
C PHE A 155 -6.53 -2.98 -0.79
N GLU A 156 -7.82 -3.23 -0.98
CA GLU A 156 -8.91 -2.68 -0.18
C GLU A 156 -9.60 -3.81 0.58
N ARG A 157 -9.92 -3.57 1.85
CA ARG A 157 -10.59 -4.59 2.66
C ARG A 157 -12.02 -4.80 2.15
N ILE A 158 -12.43 -6.05 2.03
CA ILE A 158 -13.82 -6.42 1.76
C ILE A 158 -14.49 -6.59 3.12
N GLU A 159 -15.49 -5.75 3.43
CA GLU A 159 -16.38 -6.00 4.56
C GLU A 159 -17.35 -7.11 4.17
N GLU A 160 -17.41 -8.18 4.97
CA GLU A 160 -18.40 -9.27 4.84
C GLU A 160 -19.61 -9.04 5.76
#